data_AF-A0A226Q907-F1
#
_entry.id   AF-A0A226Q907-F1
#
_cell.length_a   1.000
_cell.length_b   1.000
_cell.length_c   1.000
_cell.angle_alpha   90.00
_cell.angle_beta   90.00
_cell.angle_gamma   90.00
#
_symmetry.space_group_name_H-M   'P 1'
#
loop_
_entity.id
_entity.type
_entity.pdbx_description
1 polymer ?
#
loop_
_entity_poly.entity_id
_entity_poly.type
_entity_poly.pdbx_seq_one_letter_code
_entity_poly.pdbx_strand_id
1 'polypeptide(L)'
;MLKLFHNLQQRDWRVEIVREALERYNEQEVAIYGTGKHTEWLLGEIGQLVTKIACLLDRDENVEGEGKFGLPICTVEEAMAAGIKAIIISSTFEEEIYERLQTVRQQEVEIIRLYSQEAMSKGKKSIITHIQMIARESKCYDFIDRRKGHCQLAVVLAGYKPYLWPFTLGRLAKYVPSNVDVCIVSSGLYSEELARWAERHQWSYLYTKINDVSLAQNLAIAEHQDAEWIFKLDEDIFVTERYFQQLRSGYDRIIEEGLFHPGFVAPIINLNGYTYVKFLKALELDQEYKQVFGELRYAANGIKCHYDPEVARWIWRHSLPLEEVAQKIASKPFDYSTVPHRFSIGAILFNREYWEQIGGFKIGTKEGMLGGDEEDLCQKCVELSRVMCVVHNVFCGHFSFFLQEESMKAFLEKHRELFMIR
;
A
#
# COMPACT_ATOMS: atom_id res chain seq x y z
N MET A 1 0.00 -19.03 -9.85
CA MET A 1 0.61 -18.32 -8.71
C MET A 1 -0.02 -16.95 -8.49
N LEU A 2 -0.02 -16.05 -9.48
CA LEU A 2 -0.62 -14.72 -9.32
C LEU A 2 -2.10 -14.73 -8.84
N LYS A 3 -2.95 -15.57 -9.44
CA LYS A 3 -4.33 -15.80 -8.96
C LYS A 3 -4.42 -16.27 -7.51
N LEU A 4 -3.45 -17.05 -7.04
CA LEU A 4 -3.41 -17.50 -5.64
C LEU A 4 -3.16 -16.30 -4.74
N PHE A 5 -2.16 -15.47 -5.04
CA PHE A 5 -1.87 -14.25 -4.28
C PHE A 5 -3.04 -13.26 -4.29
N HIS A 6 -3.66 -13.04 -5.45
CA HIS A 6 -4.87 -12.23 -5.55
C HIS A 6 -5.98 -12.76 -4.64
N ASN A 7 -6.27 -14.06 -4.72
CA ASN A 7 -7.31 -14.68 -3.89
C ASN A 7 -6.99 -14.57 -2.40
N LEU A 8 -5.71 -14.71 -1.99
CA LEU A 8 -5.29 -14.50 -0.61
C LEU A 8 -5.57 -13.08 -0.12
N GLN A 9 -5.34 -12.05 -0.96
CA GLN A 9 -5.67 -10.66 -0.60
C GLN A 9 -7.17 -10.36 -0.60
N GLN A 10 -7.96 -11.06 -1.41
CA GLN A 10 -9.42 -10.89 -1.43
C GLN A 10 -10.11 -11.63 -0.28
N ARG A 11 -9.41 -12.55 0.41
CA ARG A 11 -9.98 -13.21 1.59
C ARG A 11 -10.25 -12.18 2.67
N ASP A 12 -11.43 -12.32 3.25
CA ASP A 12 -11.76 -11.54 4.43
C ASP A 12 -10.81 -11.93 5.58
N TRP A 13 -10.18 -10.93 6.18
CA TRP A 13 -9.23 -11.11 7.27
C TRP A 13 -9.83 -11.86 8.46
N ARG A 14 -11.16 -11.79 8.67
CA ARG A 14 -11.85 -12.56 9.72
C ARG A 14 -11.80 -14.06 9.42
N VAL A 15 -11.93 -14.44 8.15
CA VAL A 15 -11.80 -15.84 7.73
C VAL A 15 -10.39 -16.32 8.01
N GLU A 16 -9.37 -15.52 7.68
CA GLU A 16 -7.97 -15.94 7.92
C GLU A 16 -7.68 -16.13 9.42
N ILE A 17 -8.14 -15.21 10.28
CA ILE A 17 -8.01 -15.36 11.74
C ILE A 17 -8.67 -16.65 12.23
N VAL A 18 -9.86 -16.97 11.73
CA VAL A 18 -10.52 -18.22 12.08
C VAL A 18 -9.73 -19.42 11.58
N ARG A 19 -9.22 -19.40 10.34
CA ARG A 19 -8.43 -20.51 9.80
C ARG A 19 -7.17 -20.77 10.62
N GLU A 20 -6.38 -19.72 10.89
CA GLU A 20 -5.19 -19.80 11.74
C GLU A 20 -5.53 -20.29 13.15
N ALA A 21 -6.63 -19.80 13.72
CA ALA A 21 -7.09 -20.27 15.01
C ALA A 21 -7.40 -21.78 14.98
N LEU A 22 -8.23 -22.21 14.03
CA LEU A 22 -8.65 -23.60 13.88
C LEU A 22 -7.46 -24.53 13.59
N GLU A 23 -6.41 -24.09 12.91
CA GLU A 23 -5.21 -24.89 12.66
C GLU A 23 -4.52 -25.35 13.95
N ARG A 24 -4.68 -24.62 15.06
CA ARG A 24 -4.09 -24.94 16.38
C ARG A 24 -4.83 -26.03 17.17
N TYR A 25 -6.04 -26.38 16.76
CA TYR A 25 -6.94 -27.28 17.50
C TYR A 25 -7.22 -28.59 16.75
N ASN A 26 -7.61 -29.64 17.46
CA ASN A 26 -8.06 -30.89 16.84
C ASN A 26 -9.53 -30.81 16.40
N GLU A 27 -10.05 -31.91 15.86
CA GLU A 27 -11.46 -32.03 15.50
C GLU A 27 -12.36 -31.84 16.73
N GLN A 28 -13.49 -31.14 16.55
CA GLN A 28 -14.49 -30.92 17.59
C GLN A 28 -13.95 -30.25 18.89
N GLU A 29 -12.88 -29.44 18.81
CA GLU A 29 -12.32 -28.74 19.98
C GLU A 29 -12.68 -27.25 20.04
N VAL A 30 -13.38 -26.70 19.04
CA VAL A 30 -13.67 -25.27 18.95
C VAL A 30 -15.17 -25.02 18.89
N ALA A 31 -15.66 -23.99 19.58
CA ALA A 31 -17.03 -23.50 19.45
C ALA A 31 -17.06 -22.12 18.79
N ILE A 32 -18.15 -21.80 18.09
CA ILE A 32 -18.40 -20.45 17.56
C ILE A 32 -19.59 -19.82 18.30
N TYR A 33 -19.36 -18.68 18.92
CA TYR A 33 -20.42 -17.88 19.53
C TYR A 33 -21.11 -17.00 18.49
N GLY A 34 -22.39 -17.29 18.23
CA GLY A 34 -23.27 -16.55 17.33
C GLY A 34 -23.84 -17.45 16.23
N THR A 35 -25.16 -17.40 16.03
CA THR A 35 -25.86 -18.22 15.03
C THR A 35 -26.40 -17.42 13.83
N GLY A 36 -25.94 -16.17 13.64
CA GLY A 36 -26.42 -15.27 12.60
C GLY A 36 -25.84 -15.55 11.19
N LYS A 37 -26.25 -14.73 10.21
CA LYS A 37 -25.78 -14.81 8.80
C LYS A 37 -24.26 -14.69 8.65
N HIS A 38 -23.60 -13.94 9.54
CA HIS A 38 -22.14 -13.83 9.52
C HIS A 38 -21.49 -15.19 9.82
N THR A 39 -22.00 -15.92 10.82
CA THR A 39 -21.52 -17.28 11.13
C THR A 39 -21.79 -18.23 9.97
N GLU A 40 -22.98 -18.18 9.34
CA GLU A 40 -23.28 -18.97 8.15
C GLU A 40 -22.24 -18.76 7.03
N TRP A 41 -21.97 -17.49 6.69
CA TRP A 41 -20.97 -17.13 5.70
C TRP A 41 -19.57 -17.63 6.10
N LEU A 42 -19.17 -17.40 7.36
CA LEU A 42 -17.85 -17.80 7.86
C LEU A 42 -17.64 -19.32 7.80
N LEU A 43 -18.64 -20.11 8.16
CA LEU A 43 -18.64 -21.57 8.03
C LEU A 43 -18.47 -22.01 6.56
N GLY A 44 -19.11 -21.29 5.62
CA GLY A 44 -18.95 -21.54 4.19
C GLY A 44 -17.53 -21.29 3.68
N GLU A 45 -16.84 -20.28 4.21
CA GLU A 45 -15.50 -19.88 3.77
C GLU A 45 -14.36 -20.75 4.34
N ILE A 46 -14.52 -21.30 5.55
CA ILE A 46 -13.49 -22.13 6.19
C ILE A 46 -13.42 -23.56 5.61
N GLY A 47 -14.47 -24.00 4.91
CA GLY A 47 -14.50 -25.28 4.19
C GLY A 47 -14.26 -26.48 5.10
N GLN A 48 -13.25 -27.31 4.79
CA GLN A 48 -12.96 -28.55 5.53
C GLN A 48 -12.61 -28.32 7.01
N LEU A 49 -12.15 -27.12 7.39
CA LEU A 49 -11.84 -26.81 8.78
C LEU A 49 -13.08 -26.77 9.68
N VAL A 50 -14.29 -26.83 9.11
CA VAL A 50 -15.54 -26.95 9.88
C VAL A 50 -15.57 -28.19 10.77
N THR A 51 -14.83 -29.26 10.45
CA THR A 51 -14.76 -30.47 11.29
C THR A 51 -14.11 -30.22 12.66
N LYS A 52 -13.38 -29.11 12.79
CA LYS A 52 -12.80 -28.65 14.05
C LYS A 52 -13.80 -27.96 14.97
N ILE A 53 -14.97 -27.62 14.46
CA ILE A 53 -16.03 -26.94 15.22
C ILE A 53 -16.98 -27.98 15.80
N ALA A 54 -17.09 -27.99 17.13
CA ALA A 54 -17.98 -28.87 17.88
C ALA A 54 -19.44 -28.41 17.81
N CYS A 55 -19.66 -27.13 18.07
CA CYS A 55 -20.99 -26.56 18.24
C CYS A 55 -21.01 -25.06 17.97
N LEU A 56 -22.24 -24.53 17.84
CA LEU A 56 -22.53 -23.11 17.90
C LEU A 56 -23.04 -22.76 19.29
N LEU A 57 -22.70 -21.56 19.78
CA LEU A 57 -23.20 -21.04 21.03
C LEU A 57 -24.18 -19.90 20.74
N ASP A 58 -25.32 -19.92 21.39
CA ASP A 58 -26.29 -18.82 21.36
C ASP A 58 -26.70 -18.43 22.79
N ARG A 59 -27.26 -17.24 22.94
CA ARG A 59 -27.85 -16.77 24.19
C ARG A 59 -29.29 -17.28 24.37
N ASP A 60 -29.99 -17.57 23.28
CA ASP A 60 -31.39 -17.97 23.35
C ASP A 60 -31.52 -19.45 23.74
N GLU A 61 -31.92 -19.71 24.99
CA GLU A 61 -32.18 -21.05 25.54
C GLU A 61 -33.30 -21.78 24.77
N ASN A 62 -34.12 -21.08 23.98
CA ASN A 62 -35.22 -21.68 23.21
C ASN A 62 -34.79 -22.35 21.90
N VAL A 63 -33.53 -22.20 21.47
CA VAL A 63 -32.95 -22.87 20.28
C VAL A 63 -31.92 -23.94 20.67
N GLU A 64 -31.82 -24.26 21.96
CA GLU A 64 -30.95 -25.30 22.50
C GLU A 64 -31.36 -26.68 21.96
N GLY A 65 -30.38 -27.46 21.49
CA GLY A 65 -30.62 -28.77 20.88
C GLY A 65 -31.12 -28.73 19.43
N GLU A 66 -31.39 -27.55 18.86
CA GLU A 66 -31.62 -27.39 17.43
C GLU A 66 -30.29 -27.41 16.65
N GLY A 67 -30.29 -28.01 15.46
CA GLY A 67 -29.15 -28.00 14.55
C GLY A 67 -29.22 -26.80 13.61
N LYS A 68 -28.13 -26.05 13.48
CA LYS A 68 -28.02 -24.95 12.50
C LYS A 68 -26.72 -25.05 11.72
N PHE A 69 -26.81 -24.87 10.40
CA PHE A 69 -25.67 -25.00 9.48
C PHE A 69 -24.92 -26.35 9.59
N GLY A 70 -25.62 -27.41 10.03
CA GLY A 70 -25.04 -28.73 10.24
C GLY A 70 -24.31 -28.91 11.58
N LEU A 71 -24.38 -27.94 12.50
CA LEU A 71 -23.77 -27.99 13.82
C LEU A 71 -24.86 -27.89 14.92
N PRO A 72 -24.67 -28.56 16.08
CA PRO A 72 -25.58 -28.39 17.21
C PRO A 72 -25.43 -27.01 17.85
N ILE A 73 -26.53 -26.45 18.35
CA ILE A 73 -26.52 -25.27 19.22
C ILE A 73 -26.49 -25.75 20.68
N CYS A 74 -25.50 -25.28 21.43
CA CYS A 74 -25.25 -25.64 22.83
C CYS A 74 -25.11 -24.40 23.71
N THR A 75 -25.31 -24.59 25.01
CA THR A 75 -24.89 -23.61 26.02
C THR A 75 -23.37 -23.63 26.19
N VAL A 76 -22.83 -22.60 26.86
CA VAL A 76 -21.39 -22.51 27.10
C VAL A 76 -20.95 -23.65 28.03
N GLU A 77 -21.76 -23.95 29.04
CA GLU A 77 -21.52 -25.00 30.02
C GLU A 77 -21.47 -26.39 29.39
N GLU A 78 -22.40 -26.69 28.48
CA GLU A 78 -22.41 -27.94 27.72
C GLU A 78 -21.19 -28.08 26.82
N ALA A 79 -20.84 -27.01 26.11
CA ALA A 79 -19.69 -27.02 25.21
C ALA A 79 -18.39 -27.24 26.01
N MET A 80 -18.25 -26.61 27.18
CA MET A 80 -17.11 -26.86 28.08
C MET A 80 -17.10 -28.30 28.58
N ALA A 81 -18.25 -28.86 28.97
CA ALA A 81 -18.35 -30.26 29.38
C ALA A 81 -17.98 -31.23 28.24
N ALA A 82 -18.23 -30.85 26.98
CA ALA A 82 -17.80 -31.56 25.79
C ALA A 82 -16.30 -31.42 25.47
N GLY A 83 -15.57 -30.62 26.24
CA GLY A 83 -14.12 -30.50 26.14
C GLY A 83 -13.61 -29.50 25.11
N ILE A 84 -14.40 -28.47 24.77
CA ILE A 84 -13.90 -27.39 23.92
C ILE A 84 -12.69 -26.70 24.55
N LYS A 85 -11.77 -26.25 23.70
CA LYS A 85 -10.55 -25.54 24.09
C LYS A 85 -10.51 -24.09 23.62
N ALA A 86 -11.38 -23.73 22.68
CA ALA A 86 -11.51 -22.35 22.23
C ALA A 86 -12.94 -21.97 21.85
N ILE A 87 -13.23 -20.67 22.01
CA ILE A 87 -14.48 -20.03 21.58
C ILE A 87 -14.14 -18.86 20.64
N ILE A 88 -14.67 -18.90 19.42
CA ILE A 88 -14.57 -17.81 18.44
C ILE A 88 -15.84 -16.97 18.51
N ILE A 89 -15.73 -15.66 18.74
CA ILE A 89 -16.89 -14.76 18.80
C ILE A 89 -17.19 -14.22 17.40
N SER A 90 -18.31 -14.65 16.82
CA SER A 90 -18.81 -14.24 15.50
C SER A 90 -20.10 -13.41 15.66
N SER A 91 -19.97 -12.24 16.29
CA SER A 91 -21.11 -11.36 16.58
C SER A 91 -20.71 -9.89 16.61
N THR A 92 -21.64 -9.01 16.21
CA THR A 92 -21.48 -7.56 16.34
C THR A 92 -21.53 -7.08 17.80
N PHE A 93 -22.03 -7.92 18.71
CA PHE A 93 -22.03 -7.67 20.16
C PHE A 93 -20.79 -8.29 20.84
N GLU A 94 -19.64 -8.27 20.14
CA GLU A 94 -18.44 -8.99 20.58
C GLU A 94 -17.99 -8.59 21.99
N GLU A 95 -17.98 -7.29 22.33
CA GLU A 95 -17.51 -6.83 23.64
C GLU A 95 -18.36 -7.39 24.78
N GLU A 96 -19.69 -7.30 24.67
CA GLU A 96 -20.62 -7.84 25.67
C GLU A 96 -20.46 -9.36 25.83
N ILE A 97 -20.27 -10.08 24.72
CA ILE A 97 -20.04 -11.52 24.75
C ILE A 97 -18.68 -11.84 25.39
N TYR A 98 -17.64 -11.09 25.03
CA TYR A 98 -16.29 -11.27 25.56
C TYR A 98 -16.22 -11.02 27.07
N GLU A 99 -16.90 -10.00 27.57
CA GLU A 99 -17.02 -9.71 29.00
C GLU A 99 -17.71 -10.87 29.74
N ARG A 100 -18.81 -11.39 29.18
CA ARG A 100 -19.53 -12.54 29.75
C ARG A 100 -18.69 -13.81 29.78
N LEU A 101 -17.88 -14.05 28.75
CA LEU A 101 -17.01 -15.21 28.67
C LEU A 101 -15.75 -15.08 29.54
N GLN A 102 -15.48 -13.94 30.20
CA GLN A 102 -14.32 -13.82 31.10
C GLN A 102 -14.35 -14.82 32.26
N THR A 103 -15.53 -15.21 32.74
CA THR A 103 -15.69 -16.23 33.78
C THR A 103 -15.28 -17.63 33.28
N VAL A 104 -15.49 -17.90 31.99
CA VAL A 104 -15.15 -19.15 31.31
C VAL A 104 -13.64 -19.24 31.01
N ARG A 105 -13.00 -18.10 30.73
CA ARG A 105 -11.55 -18.01 30.50
C ARG A 105 -10.71 -18.51 31.68
N GLN A 106 -11.27 -18.53 32.89
CA GLN A 106 -10.62 -19.06 34.09
C GLN A 106 -10.43 -20.59 34.06
N GLN A 107 -10.99 -21.27 33.05
CA GLN A 107 -10.92 -22.72 32.85
C GLN A 107 -10.08 -23.11 31.61
N GLU A 108 -9.07 -22.31 31.27
CA GLU A 108 -8.11 -22.55 30.16
C GLU A 108 -8.69 -22.56 28.74
N VAL A 109 -9.94 -22.12 28.54
CA VAL A 109 -10.54 -21.95 27.20
C VAL A 109 -10.06 -20.63 26.58
N GLU A 110 -9.46 -20.68 25.39
CA GLU A 110 -9.05 -19.49 24.65
C GLU A 110 -10.28 -18.78 24.06
N ILE A 111 -10.35 -17.45 24.19
CA ILE A 111 -11.42 -16.66 23.57
C ILE A 111 -10.82 -15.84 22.44
N ILE A 112 -11.31 -16.08 21.22
CA ILE A 112 -10.84 -15.46 19.99
C ILE A 112 -11.88 -14.43 19.56
N ARG A 113 -11.45 -13.17 19.52
CA ARG A 113 -12.26 -12.02 19.14
C ARG A 113 -12.01 -11.69 17.68
N LEU A 114 -13.04 -11.73 16.84
CA LEU A 114 -12.95 -11.40 15.42
C LEU A 114 -13.01 -9.90 15.12
N TYR A 115 -13.51 -9.05 16.00
CA TYR A 115 -13.75 -7.62 15.75
C TYR A 115 -12.89 -6.68 16.61
N SER A 116 -12.01 -7.24 17.43
CA SER A 116 -11.04 -6.44 18.17
C SER A 116 -10.07 -5.71 17.22
N GLN A 117 -9.60 -4.52 17.62
CA GLN A 117 -8.57 -3.78 16.88
C GLN A 117 -7.30 -4.63 16.65
N GLU A 118 -6.94 -5.44 17.63
CA GLU A 118 -5.81 -6.37 17.56
C GLU A 118 -6.03 -7.45 16.48
N ALA A 119 -7.22 -8.03 16.41
CA ALA A 119 -7.59 -9.00 15.38
C ALA A 119 -7.54 -8.36 13.97
N MET A 120 -8.15 -7.19 13.80
CA MET A 120 -8.13 -6.46 12.53
C MET A 120 -6.70 -6.21 12.02
N SER A 121 -5.80 -5.79 12.91
CA SER A 121 -4.39 -5.57 12.58
C SER A 121 -3.67 -6.89 12.26
N LYS A 122 -3.84 -7.93 13.09
CA LYS A 122 -3.20 -9.25 12.91
C LYS A 122 -3.60 -9.93 11.60
N GLY A 123 -4.90 -9.99 11.28
CA GLY A 123 -5.39 -10.73 10.12
C GLY A 123 -4.83 -10.20 8.80
N LYS A 124 -4.71 -8.88 8.65
CA LYS A 124 -4.20 -8.29 7.40
C LYS A 124 -2.68 -8.32 7.29
N LYS A 125 -1.97 -8.19 8.43
CA LYS A 125 -0.52 -8.42 8.49
C LYS A 125 -0.15 -9.88 8.16
N SER A 126 -0.99 -10.82 8.58
CA SER A 126 -0.83 -12.24 8.26
C SER A 126 -0.86 -12.48 6.74
N ILE A 127 -1.82 -11.87 6.01
CA ILE A 127 -1.95 -12.07 4.56
C ILE A 127 -0.66 -11.75 3.80
N ILE A 128 -0.01 -10.62 4.10
CA ILE A 128 1.26 -10.28 3.44
C ILE A 128 2.39 -11.24 3.82
N THR A 129 2.47 -11.62 5.10
CA THR A 129 3.46 -12.59 5.57
C THR A 129 3.29 -13.94 4.86
N HIS A 130 2.05 -14.39 4.68
CA HIS A 130 1.71 -15.61 3.97
C HIS A 130 2.09 -15.51 2.48
N ILE A 131 1.78 -14.38 1.82
CA ILE A 131 2.21 -14.13 0.43
C ILE A 131 3.74 -14.19 0.31
N GLN A 132 4.47 -13.54 1.21
CA GLN A 132 5.92 -13.54 1.24
C GLN A 132 6.48 -14.96 1.44
N MET A 133 5.92 -15.74 2.36
CA MET A 133 6.31 -17.13 2.60
C MET A 133 6.14 -18.00 1.35
N ILE A 134 4.96 -18.00 0.74
CA ILE A 134 4.70 -18.74 -0.51
C ILE A 134 5.64 -18.26 -1.63
N ALA A 135 5.87 -16.96 -1.72
CA ALA A 135 6.76 -16.38 -2.72
C ALA A 135 8.21 -16.88 -2.56
N ARG A 136 8.70 -16.99 -1.32
CA ARG A 136 10.04 -17.54 -0.99
C ARG A 136 10.14 -19.02 -1.33
N GLU A 137 9.18 -19.81 -0.86
CA GLU A 137 9.16 -21.27 -1.06
C GLU A 137 9.09 -21.64 -2.55
N SER A 138 8.27 -20.90 -3.30
CA SER A 138 8.12 -21.08 -4.74
C SER A 138 9.25 -20.45 -5.55
N LYS A 139 10.17 -19.70 -4.91
CA LYS A 139 11.26 -18.96 -5.55
C LYS A 139 10.76 -18.06 -6.67
N CYS A 140 9.65 -17.35 -6.44
CA CYS A 140 9.04 -16.47 -7.44
C CYS A 140 9.69 -15.08 -7.51
N TYR A 141 10.63 -14.81 -6.61
CA TYR A 141 11.46 -13.62 -6.58
C TYR A 141 12.84 -13.95 -6.03
N ASP A 142 13.79 -13.07 -6.29
CA ASP A 142 15.10 -13.06 -5.67
C ASP A 142 15.32 -11.71 -4.99
N PHE A 143 16.00 -11.73 -3.85
CA PHE A 143 16.30 -10.54 -3.07
C PHE A 143 17.79 -10.48 -2.75
N ILE A 144 18.46 -9.50 -3.35
CA ILE A 144 19.86 -9.18 -3.07
C ILE A 144 19.86 -8.15 -1.94
N ASP A 145 20.07 -8.65 -0.74
CA ASP A 145 19.95 -7.91 0.50
C ASP A 145 21.17 -7.02 0.77
N ARG A 146 20.94 -5.71 0.88
CA ARG A 146 21.91 -4.73 1.40
C ARG A 146 21.24 -3.77 2.39
N ARG A 147 20.20 -4.24 3.08
CA ARG A 147 19.48 -3.46 4.10
C ARG A 147 20.41 -3.02 5.22
N LYS A 148 20.13 -1.84 5.76
CA LYS A 148 20.81 -1.30 6.94
C LYS A 148 19.91 -1.29 8.18
N GLY A 149 18.66 -1.72 8.04
CA GLY A 149 17.69 -1.79 9.15
C GLY A 149 17.16 -0.42 9.51
N HIS A 150 17.00 0.48 8.53
CA HIS A 150 16.49 1.82 8.77
C HIS A 150 14.97 1.82 8.91
N CYS A 151 14.45 2.74 9.75
CA CYS A 151 13.01 2.93 9.92
C CYS A 151 12.31 3.58 8.70
N GLN A 152 13.08 3.95 7.67
CA GLN A 152 12.58 4.53 6.43
C GLN A 152 13.10 3.73 5.25
N LEU A 153 12.24 3.49 4.26
CA LEU A 153 12.53 2.76 3.03
C LEU A 153 12.09 3.56 1.81
N ALA A 154 12.94 3.65 0.80
CA ALA A 154 12.58 4.03 -0.55
C ALA A 154 12.49 2.78 -1.45
N VAL A 155 11.27 2.45 -1.87
CA VAL A 155 10.97 1.43 -2.88
C VAL A 155 10.93 2.11 -4.25
N VAL A 156 11.84 1.71 -5.13
CA VAL A 156 11.97 2.29 -6.48
C VAL A 156 11.58 1.26 -7.52
N LEU A 157 10.39 1.40 -8.10
CA LEU A 157 9.91 0.52 -9.16
C LEU A 157 10.60 0.87 -10.49
N ALA A 158 11.49 0.00 -10.95
CA ALA A 158 12.30 0.21 -12.14
C ALA A 158 12.53 -1.06 -12.96
N GLY A 159 12.79 -0.89 -14.25
CA GLY A 159 13.12 -2.04 -15.12
C GLY A 159 12.94 -1.79 -16.61
N TYR A 160 12.15 -0.78 -16.99
CA TYR A 160 11.68 -0.63 -18.35
C TYR A 160 12.14 0.66 -19.02
N LYS A 161 12.75 1.61 -18.28
CA LYS A 161 13.23 2.89 -18.80
C LYS A 161 14.72 3.15 -18.52
N PRO A 162 15.66 2.32 -19.03
CA PRO A 162 17.10 2.47 -18.78
C PRO A 162 17.68 3.84 -19.16
N TYR A 163 17.10 4.48 -20.18
CA TYR A 163 17.49 5.81 -20.62
C TYR A 163 17.25 6.91 -19.56
N LEU A 164 16.39 6.68 -18.56
CA LEU A 164 16.10 7.62 -17.48
C LEU A 164 16.98 7.41 -16.23
N TRP A 165 17.47 6.20 -15.97
CA TRP A 165 18.16 5.87 -14.73
C TRP A 165 19.36 6.77 -14.40
N PRO A 166 20.20 7.20 -15.37
CA PRO A 166 21.27 8.15 -15.06
C PRO A 166 20.77 9.46 -14.46
N PHE A 167 19.54 9.87 -14.79
CA PHE A 167 18.93 11.10 -14.29
C PHE A 167 18.13 10.84 -13.02
N THR A 168 17.33 9.78 -12.95
CA THR A 168 16.45 9.51 -11.81
C THR A 168 17.18 8.80 -10.67
N LEU A 169 17.86 7.68 -10.93
CA LEU A 169 18.68 6.98 -9.93
C LEU A 169 19.92 7.79 -9.54
N GLY A 170 20.50 8.55 -10.47
CA GLY A 170 21.58 9.49 -10.16
C GLY A 170 21.15 10.54 -9.14
N ARG A 171 19.93 11.06 -9.26
CA ARG A 171 19.32 12.01 -8.30
C ARG A 171 19.03 11.36 -6.96
N LEU A 172 18.47 10.15 -7.00
CA LEU A 172 18.26 9.37 -5.79
C LEU A 172 19.58 9.16 -5.03
N ALA A 173 20.65 8.77 -5.72
CA ALA A 173 21.97 8.57 -5.14
C ALA A 173 22.56 9.83 -4.48
N LYS A 174 22.25 11.02 -5.01
CA LYS A 174 22.72 12.29 -4.41
C LYS A 174 21.86 12.73 -3.21
N TYR A 175 20.55 12.56 -3.29
CA TYR A 175 19.61 13.21 -2.38
C TYR A 175 18.96 12.30 -1.35
N VAL A 176 19.08 10.98 -1.48
CA VAL A 176 18.55 10.06 -0.47
C VAL A 176 19.34 10.23 0.85
N PRO A 177 18.67 10.49 1.98
CA PRO A 177 19.33 10.58 3.27
C PRO A 177 19.99 9.26 3.69
N SER A 178 21.05 9.33 4.47
CA SER A 178 21.79 8.13 4.94
C SER A 178 20.98 7.23 5.86
N ASN A 179 19.87 7.72 6.43
CA ASN A 179 18.95 6.99 7.29
C ASN A 179 17.71 6.45 6.56
N VAL A 180 17.77 6.35 5.22
CA VAL A 180 16.75 5.74 4.38
C VAL A 180 17.37 4.53 3.67
N ASP A 181 16.82 3.35 3.93
CA ASP A 181 17.14 2.17 3.12
C ASP A 181 16.57 2.35 1.71
N VAL A 182 17.25 1.82 0.70
CA VAL A 182 16.78 1.88 -0.69
C VAL A 182 16.70 0.47 -1.24
N CYS A 183 15.56 0.14 -1.84
CA CYS A 183 15.36 -1.09 -2.57
C CYS A 183 14.92 -0.76 -4.01
N ILE A 184 15.76 -1.11 -4.97
CA ILE A 184 15.34 -1.12 -6.37
C ILE A 184 14.48 -2.38 -6.57
N VAL A 185 13.32 -2.22 -7.20
CA VAL A 185 12.35 -3.28 -7.42
C VAL A 185 12.05 -3.42 -8.89
N SER A 186 12.23 -4.63 -9.44
CA SER A 186 11.92 -4.92 -10.83
C SER A 186 10.88 -6.02 -10.97
N SER A 187 9.79 -5.69 -11.67
CA SER A 187 8.66 -6.62 -11.86
C SER A 187 8.84 -7.42 -13.13
N GLY A 188 8.90 -8.75 -13.02
CA GLY A 188 8.92 -9.68 -14.15
C GLY A 188 10.23 -9.77 -14.92
N LEU A 189 11.29 -9.07 -14.49
CA LEU A 189 12.59 -9.11 -15.14
C LEU A 189 13.73 -8.89 -14.17
N TYR A 190 14.85 -9.55 -14.44
CA TYR A 190 16.15 -9.21 -13.85
C TYR A 190 16.89 -8.25 -14.77
N SER A 191 17.52 -7.23 -14.20
CA SER A 191 18.36 -6.26 -14.91
C SER A 191 19.74 -6.19 -14.28
N GLU A 192 20.77 -6.57 -15.02
CA GLU A 192 22.17 -6.44 -14.61
C GLU A 192 22.58 -4.99 -14.37
N GLU A 193 21.99 -4.04 -15.10
CA GLU A 193 22.26 -2.63 -14.90
C GLU A 193 21.68 -2.12 -13.58
N LEU A 194 20.44 -2.51 -13.24
CA LEU A 194 19.85 -2.20 -11.93
C LEU A 194 20.62 -2.87 -10.79
N ALA A 195 21.05 -4.12 -10.97
CA ALA A 195 21.89 -4.81 -9.99
C ALA A 195 23.21 -4.05 -9.74
N ARG A 196 23.85 -3.52 -10.78
CA ARG A 196 25.06 -2.69 -10.67
C ARG A 196 24.79 -1.34 -10.00
N TRP A 197 23.66 -0.69 -10.28
CA TRP A 197 23.25 0.52 -9.55
C TRP A 197 23.09 0.22 -8.06
N ALA A 198 22.37 -0.86 -7.73
CA ALA A 198 22.16 -1.26 -6.36
C ALA A 198 23.48 -1.60 -5.63
N GLU A 199 24.36 -2.36 -6.27
CA GLU A 199 25.68 -2.69 -5.73
C GLU A 199 26.53 -1.45 -5.47
N ARG A 200 26.65 -0.56 -6.46
CA ARG A 200 27.46 0.67 -6.37
C ARG A 200 27.06 1.55 -5.19
N HIS A 201 25.76 1.65 -4.91
CA HIS A 201 25.22 2.54 -3.87
C HIS A 201 24.87 1.83 -2.56
N GLN A 202 25.20 0.53 -2.44
CA GLN A 202 24.85 -0.29 -1.28
C GLN A 202 23.34 -0.28 -1.00
N TRP A 203 22.56 -0.47 -2.06
CA TRP A 203 21.11 -0.61 -2.03
C TRP A 203 20.71 -2.07 -2.24
N SER A 204 19.54 -2.42 -1.72
CA SER A 204 18.95 -3.73 -1.99
C SER A 204 18.39 -3.78 -3.41
N TYR A 205 18.33 -4.97 -4.00
CA TYR A 205 17.68 -5.21 -5.28
C TYR A 205 16.74 -6.41 -5.18
N LEU A 206 15.47 -6.19 -5.49
CA LEU A 206 14.47 -7.25 -5.57
C LEU A 206 13.95 -7.35 -6.99
N TYR A 207 13.86 -8.57 -7.52
CA TYR A 207 13.12 -8.78 -8.76
C TYR A 207 12.22 -10.00 -8.66
N THR A 208 11.07 -9.92 -9.32
CA THR A 208 10.11 -11.02 -9.43
C THR A 208 10.19 -11.67 -10.80
N LYS A 209 9.87 -12.97 -10.86
CA LYS A 209 9.66 -13.69 -12.12
C LYS A 209 8.30 -13.37 -12.74
N ILE A 210 7.32 -13.06 -11.89
CA ILE A 210 5.95 -12.69 -12.28
C ILE A 210 5.92 -11.19 -12.54
N ASN A 211 5.41 -10.77 -13.69
CA ASN A 211 5.26 -9.36 -13.98
C ASN A 211 3.99 -8.79 -13.33
N ASP A 212 4.06 -8.51 -12.03
CA ASP A 212 3.05 -7.78 -11.28
C ASP A 212 3.73 -6.78 -10.33
N VAL A 213 3.51 -5.48 -10.60
CA VAL A 213 4.19 -4.38 -9.90
C VAL A 213 3.81 -4.34 -8.41
N SER A 214 2.57 -4.69 -8.07
CA SER A 214 2.08 -4.71 -6.70
C SER A 214 2.75 -5.81 -5.89
N LEU A 215 2.86 -7.02 -6.46
CA LEU A 215 3.55 -8.15 -5.84
C LEU A 215 5.01 -7.79 -5.56
N ALA A 216 5.72 -7.25 -6.56
CA ALA A 216 7.14 -6.90 -6.41
C ALA A 216 7.35 -5.85 -5.31
N GLN A 217 6.52 -4.79 -5.28
CA GLN A 217 6.58 -3.75 -4.25
C GLN A 217 6.20 -4.29 -2.87
N ASN A 218 5.16 -5.11 -2.76
CA ASN A 218 4.76 -5.74 -1.49
C ASN A 218 5.87 -6.62 -0.92
N LEU A 219 6.51 -7.43 -1.76
CA LEU A 219 7.64 -8.27 -1.34
C LEU A 219 8.81 -7.42 -0.86
N ALA A 220 9.14 -6.32 -1.55
CA ALA A 220 10.18 -5.41 -1.11
C ALA A 220 9.86 -4.79 0.26
N ILE A 221 8.64 -4.31 0.47
CA ILE A 221 8.22 -3.75 1.78
C ILE A 221 8.23 -4.81 2.87
N ALA A 222 7.80 -6.04 2.55
CA ALA A 222 7.78 -7.17 3.48
C ALA A 222 9.19 -7.65 3.87
N GLU A 223 10.15 -7.58 2.94
CA GLU A 223 11.56 -7.85 3.27
C GLU A 223 12.12 -6.81 4.25
N HIS A 224 11.73 -5.54 4.16
CA HIS A 224 12.30 -4.47 5.01
C HIS A 224 11.51 -4.27 6.30
N GLN A 225 11.49 -5.29 7.18
CA GLN A 225 10.63 -5.32 8.38
C GLN A 225 10.80 -4.13 9.34
N ASP A 226 12.00 -3.55 9.41
CA ASP A 226 12.29 -2.41 10.29
C ASP A 226 11.73 -1.08 9.75
N ALA A 227 11.38 -1.01 8.46
CA ALA A 227 10.95 0.23 7.83
C ALA A 227 9.49 0.56 8.18
N GLU A 228 9.27 1.58 9.00
CA GLU A 228 7.96 2.10 9.36
C GLU A 228 7.42 3.09 8.31
N TRP A 229 8.31 3.83 7.65
CA TRP A 229 7.96 4.84 6.66
C TRP A 229 8.41 4.40 5.27
N ILE A 230 7.46 4.37 4.32
CA ILE A 230 7.72 3.88 2.97
C ILE A 230 7.51 5.01 1.97
N PHE A 231 8.60 5.40 1.31
CA PHE A 231 8.58 6.16 0.08
C PHE A 231 8.44 5.20 -1.09
N LYS A 232 7.44 5.41 -1.94
CA LYS A 232 7.28 4.70 -3.21
C LYS A 232 7.60 5.66 -4.35
N LEU A 233 8.47 5.23 -5.26
CA LEU A 233 8.94 6.00 -6.41
C LEU A 233 8.90 5.15 -7.68
N ASP A 234 8.43 5.71 -8.79
CA ASP A 234 8.61 5.12 -10.12
C ASP A 234 9.97 5.55 -10.73
N GLU A 235 10.47 4.76 -11.68
CA GLU A 235 11.77 4.98 -12.34
C GLU A 235 11.89 6.29 -13.15
N ASP A 236 10.77 6.98 -13.35
CA ASP A 236 10.66 8.24 -14.08
C ASP A 236 10.36 9.44 -13.17
N ILE A 237 10.58 9.28 -11.86
CA ILE A 237 10.53 10.36 -10.86
C ILE A 237 11.91 11.00 -10.67
N PHE A 238 11.96 12.31 -10.81
CA PHE A 238 13.12 13.16 -10.57
C PHE A 238 13.01 13.79 -9.19
N VAL A 239 13.59 13.13 -8.19
CA VAL A 239 13.68 13.68 -6.83
C VAL A 239 14.61 14.90 -6.80
N THR A 240 14.29 15.83 -5.90
CA THR A 240 14.98 17.10 -5.70
C THR A 240 15.64 17.15 -4.32
N GLU A 241 16.48 18.15 -4.10
CA GLU A 241 17.04 18.38 -2.76
C GLU A 241 15.92 18.55 -1.72
N ARG A 242 16.05 17.86 -0.57
CA ARG A 242 15.10 17.87 0.56
C ARG A 242 13.77 17.16 0.35
N TYR A 243 13.55 16.52 -0.81
CA TYR A 243 12.34 15.71 -1.09
C TYR A 243 11.93 14.83 0.10
N PHE A 244 12.83 13.96 0.58
CA PHE A 244 12.55 13.00 1.64
C PHE A 244 12.22 13.67 2.96
N GLN A 245 13.07 14.61 3.39
CA GLN A 245 12.94 15.30 4.67
C GLN A 245 11.62 16.10 4.73
N GLN A 246 11.35 16.91 3.71
CA GLN A 246 10.16 17.79 3.74
C GLN A 246 8.86 17.01 3.55
N LEU A 247 8.84 15.94 2.75
CA LEU A 247 7.65 15.11 2.61
C LEU A 247 7.32 14.40 3.94
N ARG A 248 8.35 13.89 4.63
CA ARG A 248 8.20 13.28 5.96
C ARG A 248 7.70 14.28 7.00
N SER A 249 8.33 15.45 7.09
CA SER A 249 7.90 16.52 7.99
C SER A 249 6.49 17.03 7.64
N GLY A 250 6.13 17.04 6.36
CA GLY A 250 4.79 17.40 5.93
C GLY A 250 3.73 16.39 6.40
N TYR A 251 4.04 15.10 6.35
CA TYR A 251 3.19 14.07 6.94
C TYR A 251 3.02 14.30 8.45
N ASP A 252 4.10 14.51 9.19
CA ASP A 252 4.06 14.73 10.65
C ASP A 252 3.16 15.91 11.00
N ARG A 253 3.32 17.03 10.30
CA ARG A 253 2.52 18.23 10.55
C ARG A 253 1.02 18.01 10.33
N ILE A 254 0.64 17.23 9.32
CA ILE A 254 -0.78 16.90 9.07
C ILE A 254 -1.33 16.07 10.23
N ILE A 255 -0.56 15.12 10.76
CA ILE A 255 -0.94 14.32 11.92
C ILE A 255 -1.02 15.18 13.19
N GLU A 256 -0.03 16.04 13.43
CA GLU A 256 0.03 16.95 14.58
C GLU A 256 -1.14 17.94 14.60
N GLU A 257 -1.55 18.42 13.42
CA GLU A 257 -2.72 19.29 13.27
C GLU A 257 -4.03 18.58 13.64
N GLY A 258 -4.09 17.25 13.49
CA GLY A 258 -5.19 16.41 13.96
C GLY A 258 -6.49 16.50 13.15
N LEU A 259 -6.55 17.34 12.10
CA LEU A 259 -7.73 17.43 11.23
C LEU A 259 -7.87 16.22 10.31
N PHE A 260 -6.75 15.63 9.90
CA PHE A 260 -6.72 14.50 8.98
C PHE A 260 -5.72 13.45 9.43
N HIS A 261 -6.05 12.20 9.12
CA HIS A 261 -5.14 11.08 9.28
C HIS A 261 -4.84 10.50 7.88
N PRO A 262 -3.68 10.78 7.27
CA PRO A 262 -3.44 10.42 5.89
C PRO A 262 -3.36 8.89 5.66
N GLY A 263 -3.81 8.43 4.50
CA GLY A 263 -3.42 7.13 3.95
C GLY A 263 -2.03 7.22 3.32
N PHE A 264 -1.82 8.28 2.53
CA PHE A 264 -0.51 8.67 2.04
C PHE A 264 -0.43 10.18 1.84
N VAL A 265 0.80 10.69 1.76
CA VAL A 265 1.09 12.05 1.30
C VAL A 265 1.87 12.01 0.00
N ALA A 266 1.64 13.00 -0.86
CA ALA A 266 2.36 13.20 -2.10
C ALA A 266 2.97 14.60 -2.17
N PRO A 267 4.08 14.80 -2.90
CA PRO A 267 4.61 16.12 -3.23
C PRO A 267 3.78 16.77 -4.34
N ILE A 268 4.10 18.01 -4.69
CA ILE A 268 3.78 18.56 -6.00
C ILE A 268 4.56 17.78 -7.06
N ILE A 269 3.86 17.30 -8.08
CA ILE A 269 4.41 16.61 -9.24
C ILE A 269 3.98 17.42 -10.47
N ASN A 270 4.95 17.87 -11.28
CA ASN A 270 4.66 18.74 -12.42
C ASN A 270 3.68 18.11 -13.44
N LEU A 271 3.85 16.81 -13.72
CA LEU A 271 2.96 16.01 -14.57
C LEU A 271 2.14 15.04 -13.72
N ASN A 272 1.05 15.53 -13.13
CA ASN A 272 0.08 14.73 -12.39
C ASN A 272 -1.28 15.42 -12.42
N GLY A 273 -2.35 14.64 -12.54
CA GLY A 273 -3.68 15.18 -12.84
C GLY A 273 -4.29 16.11 -11.77
N TYR A 274 -3.81 16.00 -10.53
CA TYR A 274 -4.16 16.92 -9.46
C TYR A 274 -3.09 17.99 -9.26
N THR A 275 -1.82 17.58 -9.11
CA THR A 275 -0.76 18.49 -8.67
C THR A 275 -0.20 19.39 -9.75
N TYR A 276 -0.47 19.15 -11.04
CA TYR A 276 -0.05 20.08 -12.10
C TYR A 276 -0.66 21.48 -11.90
N VAL A 277 -1.92 21.58 -11.44
CA VAL A 277 -2.53 22.88 -11.12
C VAL A 277 -1.82 23.55 -9.93
N LYS A 278 -1.42 22.77 -8.92
CA LYS A 278 -0.67 23.27 -7.76
C LYS A 278 0.72 23.74 -8.17
N PHE A 279 1.40 23.00 -9.04
CA PHE A 279 2.67 23.39 -9.67
C PHE A 279 2.54 24.72 -10.42
N LEU A 280 1.56 24.84 -11.32
CA LEU A 280 1.33 26.05 -12.11
C LEU A 280 1.06 27.26 -11.21
N LYS A 281 0.19 27.13 -10.22
CA LYS A 281 -0.08 28.19 -9.23
C LYS A 281 1.13 28.51 -8.38
N ALA A 282 1.95 27.52 -8.05
CA ALA A 282 3.17 27.75 -7.30
C ALA A 282 4.16 28.64 -8.08
N LEU A 283 4.12 28.57 -9.41
CA LEU A 283 4.97 29.35 -10.31
C LEU A 283 4.28 30.56 -10.95
N GLU A 284 3.00 30.82 -10.62
CA GLU A 284 2.18 31.90 -11.20
C GLU A 284 1.96 31.74 -12.72
N LEU A 285 1.89 30.48 -13.18
CA LEU A 285 1.77 30.07 -14.58
C LEU A 285 0.36 29.60 -14.96
N ASP A 286 -0.59 29.60 -14.04
CA ASP A 286 -1.92 29.02 -14.24
C ASP A 286 -2.77 29.78 -15.27
N GLN A 287 -2.64 31.11 -15.32
CA GLN A 287 -3.33 31.93 -16.32
C GLN A 287 -2.74 31.76 -17.72
N GLU A 288 -1.41 31.75 -17.84
CA GLU A 288 -0.72 31.52 -19.11
C GLU A 288 -1.06 30.13 -19.65
N TYR A 289 -0.98 29.09 -18.81
CA TYR A 289 -1.35 27.74 -19.19
C TYR A 289 -2.79 27.67 -19.73
N LYS A 290 -3.75 28.30 -19.02
CA LYS A 290 -5.15 28.32 -19.44
C LYS A 290 -5.35 29.05 -20.77
N GLN A 291 -4.60 30.13 -21.02
CA GLN A 291 -4.64 30.86 -22.29
C GLN A 291 -4.07 30.04 -23.44
N VAL A 292 -2.94 29.36 -23.24
CA VAL A 292 -2.24 28.57 -24.27
C VAL A 292 -3.00 27.28 -24.60
N PHE A 293 -3.48 26.57 -23.57
CA PHE A 293 -4.04 25.22 -23.74
C PHE A 293 -5.56 25.15 -23.60
N GLY A 294 -6.23 26.22 -23.18
CA GLY A 294 -7.69 26.31 -23.14
C GLY A 294 -8.35 25.56 -21.97
N GLU A 295 -7.58 25.01 -21.04
CA GLU A 295 -8.09 24.28 -19.88
C GLU A 295 -7.24 24.50 -18.61
N LEU A 296 -7.87 24.36 -17.45
CA LEU A 296 -7.21 24.29 -16.14
C LEU A 296 -8.19 23.68 -15.14
N ARG A 297 -8.06 22.39 -14.84
CA ARG A 297 -8.96 21.67 -13.93
C ARG A 297 -8.25 20.48 -13.27
N TYR A 298 -8.65 20.15 -12.05
CA TYR A 298 -8.22 18.91 -11.40
C TYR A 298 -8.94 17.73 -12.04
N ALA A 299 -8.21 16.68 -12.41
CA ALA A 299 -8.80 15.44 -12.91
C ALA A 299 -7.86 14.25 -12.72
N ALA A 300 -8.42 13.04 -12.55
CA ALA A 300 -7.62 11.82 -12.52
C ALA A 300 -7.18 11.36 -13.93
N ASN A 301 -7.95 11.70 -14.96
CA ASN A 301 -7.71 11.39 -16.37
C ASN A 301 -8.40 12.43 -17.28
N GLY A 302 -8.20 12.34 -18.61
CA GLY A 302 -8.99 13.11 -19.57
C GLY A 302 -8.67 14.61 -19.63
N ILE A 303 -7.45 15.00 -19.24
CA ILE A 303 -6.92 16.36 -19.42
C ILE A 303 -5.61 16.32 -20.20
N LYS A 304 -5.28 17.42 -20.88
CA LYS A 304 -4.09 17.52 -21.73
C LYS A 304 -2.81 17.22 -20.98
N CYS A 305 -2.74 17.54 -19.68
CA CYS A 305 -1.62 17.16 -18.82
C CYS A 305 -1.30 15.65 -18.85
N HIS A 306 -2.26 14.77 -19.18
CA HIS A 306 -2.07 13.32 -19.25
C HIS A 306 -1.69 12.79 -20.63
N TYR A 307 -2.07 13.47 -21.71
CA TYR A 307 -1.97 12.88 -23.05
C TYR A 307 -1.32 13.78 -24.09
N ASP A 308 -1.26 15.09 -23.87
CA ASP A 308 -0.76 16.05 -24.85
C ASP A 308 0.77 16.21 -24.70
N PRO A 309 1.57 15.81 -25.69
CA PRO A 309 3.02 15.95 -25.62
C PRO A 309 3.51 17.40 -25.62
N GLU A 310 2.74 18.33 -26.19
CA GLU A 310 3.12 19.75 -26.20
C GLU A 310 2.99 20.36 -24.80
N VAL A 311 1.92 20.00 -24.10
CA VAL A 311 1.73 20.34 -22.69
C VAL A 311 2.85 19.80 -21.83
N ALA A 312 3.23 18.54 -22.01
CA ALA A 312 4.32 17.93 -21.24
C ALA A 312 5.64 18.69 -21.43
N ARG A 313 6.01 19.01 -22.68
CA ARG A 313 7.22 19.81 -22.98
C ARG A 313 7.13 21.21 -22.39
N TRP A 314 5.97 21.85 -22.47
CA TRP A 314 5.76 23.19 -21.92
C TRP A 314 5.92 23.20 -20.41
N ILE A 315 5.31 22.24 -19.71
CA ILE A 315 5.47 22.07 -18.26
C ILE A 315 6.93 21.82 -17.90
N TRP A 316 7.63 20.96 -18.64
CA TRP A 316 9.04 20.67 -18.40
C TRP A 316 9.97 21.87 -18.62
N ARG A 317 9.72 22.71 -19.64
CA ARG A 317 10.46 23.97 -19.83
C ARG A 317 10.36 24.90 -18.61
N HIS A 318 9.22 24.87 -17.91
CA HIS A 318 9.01 25.63 -16.69
C HIS A 318 9.37 24.87 -15.41
N SER A 319 9.76 23.60 -15.53
CA SER A 319 10.23 22.77 -14.42
C SER A 319 11.77 22.77 -14.33
N LEU A 320 12.48 23.33 -15.31
CA LEU A 320 13.93 23.28 -15.43
C LEU A 320 14.55 24.68 -15.33
N PRO A 321 15.72 24.84 -14.67
CA PRO A 321 16.47 23.82 -13.93
C PRO A 321 15.73 23.32 -12.67
N LEU A 322 15.76 22.01 -12.43
CA LEU A 322 14.88 21.36 -11.45
C LEU A 322 15.10 21.86 -10.00
N GLU A 323 16.35 22.08 -9.59
CA GLU A 323 16.66 22.54 -8.22
C GLU A 323 16.19 23.97 -7.96
N GLU A 324 16.27 24.85 -8.96
CA GLU A 324 15.82 26.24 -8.81
C GLU A 324 14.29 26.31 -8.62
N VAL A 325 13.56 25.50 -9.40
CA VAL A 325 12.11 25.36 -9.27
C VAL A 325 11.74 24.72 -7.94
N ALA A 326 12.46 23.67 -7.53
CA ALA A 326 12.27 23.03 -6.23
C ALA A 326 12.47 24.02 -5.08
N GLN A 327 13.53 24.83 -5.13
CA GLN A 327 13.82 25.84 -4.11
C GLN A 327 12.73 26.92 -4.05
N LYS A 328 12.23 27.38 -5.20
CA LYS A 328 11.11 28.34 -5.25
C LYS A 328 9.84 27.77 -4.61
N ILE A 329 9.50 26.51 -4.89
CA ILE A 329 8.35 25.83 -4.28
C ILE A 329 8.59 25.63 -2.77
N ALA A 330 9.77 25.16 -2.37
CA ALA A 330 10.14 24.90 -0.99
C ALA A 330 10.20 26.16 -0.11
N SER A 331 10.42 27.34 -0.68
CA SER A 331 10.40 28.61 0.05
C SER A 331 8.99 29.07 0.45
N LYS A 332 7.94 28.47 -0.11
CA LYS A 332 6.56 28.79 0.29
C LYS A 332 6.29 28.26 1.70
N PRO A 333 5.42 28.94 2.47
CA PRO A 333 4.95 28.40 3.74
C PRO A 333 4.36 27.01 3.54
N PHE A 334 4.48 26.17 4.57
CA PHE A 334 3.82 24.87 4.55
C PHE A 334 2.31 25.05 4.39
N ASP A 335 1.77 24.31 3.44
CA ASP A 335 0.35 24.16 3.16
C ASP A 335 0.12 22.78 2.57
N TYR A 336 -1.10 22.27 2.66
CA TYR A 336 -1.48 20.99 2.08
C TYR A 336 -2.92 21.00 1.60
N SER A 337 -3.30 19.97 0.83
CA SER A 337 -4.70 19.79 0.44
C SER A 337 -5.05 18.33 0.29
N THR A 338 -6.32 17.99 0.51
CA THR A 338 -6.85 16.67 0.25
C THR A 338 -7.15 16.47 -1.23
N VAL A 339 -6.98 15.24 -1.72
CA VAL A 339 -7.28 14.86 -3.10
C VAL A 339 -8.69 14.25 -3.15
N PRO A 340 -9.64 14.82 -3.92
CA PRO A 340 -11.03 14.36 -3.94
C PRO A 340 -11.31 13.23 -4.95
N HIS A 341 -10.29 12.72 -5.64
CA HIS A 341 -10.41 11.73 -6.70
C HIS A 341 -9.17 10.84 -6.76
N ARG A 342 -9.16 9.83 -7.66
CA ARG A 342 -7.99 8.97 -7.91
C ARG A 342 -6.74 9.80 -8.16
N PHE A 343 -5.62 9.38 -7.58
CA PHE A 343 -4.32 10.03 -7.67
C PHE A 343 -3.30 9.07 -8.29
N SER A 344 -2.44 9.56 -9.18
CA SER A 344 -1.31 8.77 -9.69
C SER A 344 -0.21 8.70 -8.65
N ILE A 345 0.16 7.49 -8.21
CA ILE A 345 0.97 7.27 -7.01
C ILE A 345 2.47 7.19 -7.33
N GLY A 346 2.89 7.75 -8.46
CA GLY A 346 4.28 7.70 -8.94
C GLY A 346 5.32 8.09 -7.89
N ALA A 347 4.98 9.03 -7.00
CA ALA A 347 5.79 9.42 -5.86
C ALA A 347 4.91 9.68 -4.63
N ILE A 348 4.95 8.81 -3.62
CA ILE A 348 4.17 8.95 -2.38
C ILE A 348 4.96 8.51 -1.14
N LEU A 349 4.53 8.95 0.04
CA LEU A 349 4.98 8.49 1.35
C LEU A 349 3.77 7.98 2.15
N PHE A 350 3.89 6.81 2.76
CA PHE A 350 2.89 6.24 3.66
C PHE A 350 3.54 5.50 4.84
N ASN A 351 2.75 5.29 5.89
CA ASN A 351 3.18 4.50 7.04
C ASN A 351 2.89 3.01 6.80
N ARG A 352 3.78 2.12 7.28
CA ARG A 352 3.62 0.66 7.25
C ARG A 352 2.28 0.23 7.83
N GLU A 353 1.85 0.85 8.91
CA GLU A 353 0.56 0.54 9.56
C GLU A 353 -0.59 0.63 8.56
N TYR A 354 -0.64 1.66 7.72
CA TYR A 354 -1.67 1.79 6.69
C TYR A 354 -1.55 0.70 5.62
N TRP A 355 -0.33 0.41 5.17
CA TRP A 355 -0.09 -0.66 4.19
C TRP A 355 -0.48 -2.04 4.73
N GLU A 356 -0.17 -2.35 5.99
CA GLU A 356 -0.65 -3.56 6.67
C GLU A 356 -2.18 -3.53 6.81
N GLN A 357 -2.77 -2.38 7.15
CA GLN A 357 -4.22 -2.19 7.28
C GLN A 357 -4.98 -2.39 5.96
N ILE A 358 -4.36 -2.22 4.79
CA ILE A 358 -4.99 -2.50 3.50
C ILE A 358 -4.63 -3.88 2.93
N GLY A 359 -3.78 -4.66 3.61
CA GLY A 359 -3.29 -5.94 3.12
C GLY A 359 -2.31 -5.80 1.95
N GLY A 360 -1.55 -4.70 1.94
CA GLY A 360 -0.62 -4.27 0.91
C GLY A 360 -1.25 -3.80 -0.41
N PHE A 361 -0.42 -3.49 -1.41
CA PHE A 361 -0.91 -3.11 -2.73
C PHE A 361 -1.66 -4.28 -3.39
N LYS A 362 -2.76 -3.98 -4.08
CA LYS A 362 -3.58 -4.99 -4.73
C LYS A 362 -2.83 -5.70 -5.86
N ILE A 363 -2.66 -7.00 -5.69
CA ILE A 363 -2.07 -7.91 -6.67
C ILE A 363 -3.12 -8.23 -7.73
N GLY A 364 -2.74 -8.13 -9.01
CA GLY A 364 -3.62 -8.38 -10.13
C GLY A 364 -3.99 -9.86 -10.29
N THR A 365 -4.95 -10.15 -11.17
CA THR A 365 -5.24 -11.54 -11.59
C THR A 365 -4.48 -11.96 -12.85
N LYS A 366 -3.83 -11.00 -13.51
CA LYS A 366 -3.07 -11.13 -14.76
C LYS A 366 -1.80 -10.29 -14.68
N GLU A 367 -0.76 -10.76 -15.35
CA GLU A 367 0.51 -10.05 -15.45
C GLU A 367 0.41 -8.80 -16.34
N GLY A 368 1.27 -7.82 -16.07
CA GLY A 368 1.41 -6.60 -16.86
C GLY A 368 0.28 -5.59 -16.71
N MET A 369 -0.65 -5.79 -15.76
CA MET A 369 -1.67 -4.79 -15.47
C MET A 369 -1.06 -3.63 -14.68
N LEU A 370 -1.30 -2.40 -15.13
CA LEU A 370 -0.84 -1.18 -14.48
C LEU A 370 -2.02 -0.36 -13.95
N GLY A 371 -1.80 0.37 -12.86
CA GLY A 371 -2.76 1.35 -12.32
C GLY A 371 -3.88 0.76 -11.46
N GLY A 372 -3.94 -0.56 -11.30
CA GLY A 372 -4.89 -1.23 -10.41
C GLY A 372 -4.54 -1.07 -8.93
N ASP A 373 -3.26 -0.98 -8.61
CA ASP A 373 -2.73 -0.58 -7.30
C ASP A 373 -3.11 0.86 -6.94
N GLU A 374 -2.99 1.79 -7.90
CA GLU A 374 -3.40 3.18 -7.75
C GLU A 374 -4.89 3.33 -7.46
N GLU A 375 -5.73 2.65 -8.24
CA GLU A 375 -7.18 2.68 -8.06
C GLU A 375 -7.58 2.13 -6.68
N ASP A 376 -7.04 0.97 -6.32
CA ASP A 376 -7.36 0.33 -5.04
C ASP A 376 -6.86 1.14 -3.85
N LEU A 377 -5.63 1.66 -3.88
CA LEU A 377 -5.08 2.50 -2.80
C LEU A 377 -5.96 3.74 -2.57
N CYS A 378 -6.35 4.41 -3.65
CA CYS A 378 -7.22 5.59 -3.57
C CYS A 378 -8.61 5.23 -3.02
N GLN A 379 -9.18 4.10 -3.45
CA GLN A 379 -10.45 3.60 -2.92
C GLN A 379 -10.34 3.31 -1.42
N LYS A 380 -9.28 2.63 -0.97
CA LYS A 380 -9.03 2.31 0.44
C LYS A 380 -8.81 3.56 1.29
N CYS A 381 -8.22 4.62 0.74
CA CYS A 381 -8.09 5.91 1.43
C CYS A 381 -9.47 6.48 1.78
N VAL A 382 -10.42 6.41 0.85
CA VAL A 382 -11.80 6.88 1.05
C VAL A 382 -12.55 5.97 2.01
N GLU A 383 -12.52 4.65 1.78
CA GLU A 383 -13.24 3.66 2.60
C GLU A 383 -12.83 3.68 4.07
N LEU A 384 -11.54 3.91 4.35
CA LEU A 384 -10.98 3.88 5.70
C LEU A 384 -10.87 5.28 6.34
N SER A 385 -11.40 6.33 5.70
CA SER A 385 -11.22 7.72 6.13
C SER A 385 -9.74 8.12 6.31
N ARG A 386 -8.85 7.49 5.55
CA ARG A 386 -7.41 7.71 5.54
C ARG A 386 -7.07 8.58 4.33
N VAL A 387 -7.34 9.88 4.43
CA VAL A 387 -7.37 10.78 3.27
C VAL A 387 -6.03 10.87 2.52
N MET A 388 -6.10 11.12 1.22
CA MET A 388 -4.95 11.38 0.38
C MET A 388 -4.58 12.86 0.48
N CYS A 389 -3.33 13.17 0.80
CA CYS A 389 -2.88 14.56 0.99
C CYS A 389 -1.74 14.92 0.03
N VAL A 390 -1.69 16.19 -0.39
CA VAL A 390 -0.56 16.75 -1.14
C VAL A 390 0.08 17.85 -0.31
N VAL A 391 1.39 17.75 -0.08
CA VAL A 391 2.20 18.78 0.59
C VAL A 391 2.70 19.78 -0.45
N HIS A 392 2.36 21.07 -0.30
CA HIS A 392 2.52 22.07 -1.38
C HIS A 392 3.90 22.71 -1.45
N ASN A 393 4.76 22.48 -0.45
CA ASN A 393 6.14 23.00 -0.44
C ASN A 393 7.19 21.91 -0.72
N VAL A 394 6.78 20.78 -1.32
CA VAL A 394 7.68 19.71 -1.77
C VAL A 394 7.45 19.47 -3.25
N PHE A 395 8.52 19.32 -4.03
CA PHE A 395 8.44 19.16 -5.48
C PHE A 395 9.30 17.99 -5.98
N CYS A 396 8.76 17.19 -6.90
CA CYS A 396 9.55 16.31 -7.75
C CYS A 396 9.03 16.34 -9.20
N GLY A 397 9.90 16.02 -10.15
CA GLY A 397 9.50 15.88 -11.56
C GLY A 397 8.97 14.48 -11.86
N HIS A 398 7.95 14.36 -12.69
CA HIS A 398 7.55 13.11 -13.33
C HIS A 398 7.79 13.25 -14.84
N PHE A 399 8.49 12.29 -15.45
CA PHE A 399 8.96 12.41 -16.84
C PHE A 399 7.83 12.61 -17.83
N SER A 400 6.86 11.68 -17.86
CA SER A 400 5.84 11.63 -18.89
C SER A 400 4.80 10.56 -18.59
N PHE A 401 3.54 10.80 -18.96
CA PHE A 401 2.58 9.72 -19.16
C PHE A 401 2.86 8.96 -20.47
N PHE A 402 2.29 7.77 -20.61
CA PHE A 402 2.52 6.85 -21.74
C PHE A 402 2.43 7.54 -23.12
N LEU A 403 1.38 8.33 -23.37
CA LEU A 403 1.17 9.01 -24.66
C LEU A 403 2.17 10.14 -24.94
N GLN A 404 2.89 10.60 -23.92
CA GLN A 404 3.86 11.70 -24.00
C GLN A 404 5.30 11.18 -24.15
N GLU A 405 5.55 9.90 -23.83
CA GLU A 405 6.89 9.36 -23.62
C GLU A 405 7.82 9.57 -24.81
N GLU A 406 7.39 9.23 -26.02
CA GLU A 406 8.23 9.31 -27.22
C GLU A 406 8.67 10.75 -27.51
N SER A 407 7.75 11.70 -27.39
CA SER A 407 8.10 13.11 -27.54
C SER A 407 9.00 13.61 -26.42
N MET A 408 8.81 13.11 -25.20
CA MET A 408 9.61 13.52 -24.05
C MET A 408 11.03 12.96 -24.11
N LYS A 409 11.24 11.77 -24.71
CA LYS A 409 12.58 11.25 -25.05
C LYS A 409 13.34 12.21 -25.95
N ALA A 410 12.72 12.65 -27.07
CA ALA A 410 13.34 13.62 -27.97
C ALA A 410 13.61 14.98 -27.30
N PHE A 411 12.77 15.38 -26.32
CA PHE A 411 13.00 16.58 -25.51
C PHE A 411 14.20 16.40 -24.56
N LEU A 412 14.29 15.26 -23.88
CA LEU A 412 15.40 14.92 -22.99
C LEU A 412 16.74 14.90 -23.72
N GLU A 413 16.80 14.31 -24.92
CA GLU A 413 18.03 14.26 -25.72
C GLU A 413 18.57 15.64 -26.07
N LYS A 414 17.68 16.60 -26.38
CA LYS A 414 18.05 17.98 -26.75
C LYS A 414 18.41 18.86 -25.57
N HIS A 415 17.97 18.50 -24.37
CA HIS A 415 18.09 19.32 -23.16
C HIS A 415 18.76 18.55 -22.00
N ARG A 416 19.56 17.55 -22.34
CA ARG A 416 20.10 16.55 -21.40
C ARG A 416 20.77 17.19 -20.19
N GLU A 417 21.54 18.25 -20.43
CA GLU A 417 22.28 19.02 -19.44
C GLU A 417 21.40 19.71 -18.40
N LEU A 418 20.13 19.97 -18.69
CA LEU A 418 19.19 20.59 -17.75
C LEU A 418 18.58 19.57 -16.77
N PHE A 419 18.51 18.31 -17.17
CA PHE A 419 18.02 17.21 -16.32
C PHE A 419 19.12 16.66 -15.41
N MET A 420 20.39 16.80 -15.83
CA MET A 420 21.54 16.40 -15.04
C MET A 420 21.64 17.22 -13.75
N ILE A 421 22.13 16.55 -12.72
CA ILE A 421 22.54 17.19 -11.49
C ILE A 421 23.80 18.01 -11.77
N ARG A 422 23.78 19.29 -11.40
CA ARG A 422 24.97 20.14 -11.40
C ARG A 422 25.77 20.01 -10.12
#